data_AF-A0A1B6AUD3-F1
#
_entry.id   AF-A0A1B6AUD3-F1
#
_cell.length_a   1.000
_cell.length_b   1.000
_cell.length_c   1.000
_cell.angle_alpha   90.00
_cell.angle_beta   90.00
_cell.angle_gamma   90.00
#
_symmetry.space_group_name_H-M   'P 1'
#
loop_
_entity.id
_entity.type
_entity.pdbx_description
1 polymer ?
#
loop_
_entity_poly.entity_id
_entity_poly.type
_entity_poly.pdbx_seq_one_letter_code
_entity_poly.pdbx_strand_id
1 'polypeptide(L)'
;MWRDLTVASETSNVSSPQLDDHATGGALELMKYGLGKSKRENVVSKGAPKLDPKVVSANDLKVTLRDCVDDRNWLQYKLNGELKNDVPGGHFRVDATVWRTNGVWKVSDLYMHEVGSC
;
A
#
# COMPACT_ATOMS: atom_id res chain seq x y z
N MET A 1 -0.52 7.87 1.96
CA MET A 1 -1.03 6.59 1.42
C MET A 1 -0.44 5.39 2.15
N TRP A 2 0.81 4.98 1.91
CA TRP A 2 1.36 3.74 2.52
C TRP A 2 1.26 3.70 4.05
N ARG A 3 1.45 4.84 4.71
CA ARG A 3 1.25 4.98 6.16
C ARG A 3 -0.20 4.73 6.58
N ASP A 4 -1.17 5.27 5.86
CA ASP A 4 -2.61 5.11 6.14
C ASP A 4 -3.02 3.65 5.97
N LEU A 5 -2.50 2.99 4.93
CA LEU A 5 -2.67 1.56 4.70
C LEU A 5 -2.06 0.73 5.82
N THR A 6 -0.86 1.10 6.29
CA THR A 6 -0.19 0.42 7.40
C THR A 6 -1.07 0.44 8.65
N VAL A 7 -1.57 1.63 9.04
CA VAL A 7 -2.46 1.80 10.20
C VAL A 7 -3.75 1.00 10.02
N ALA A 8 -4.38 1.07 8.85
CA ALA A 8 -5.60 0.31 8.57
C ALA A 8 -5.38 -1.21 8.62
N SER A 9 -4.18 -1.68 8.24
CA SER A 9 -3.84 -3.10 8.17
C SER A 9 -3.63 -3.75 9.54
N GLU A 10 -3.34 -2.97 10.59
CA GLU A 10 -3.21 -3.49 11.96
C GLU A 10 -4.52 -4.10 12.49
N THR A 11 -5.66 -3.72 11.89
CA THR A 11 -7.00 -4.24 12.24
C THR A 11 -7.77 -4.75 11.02
N SER A 12 -7.14 -4.79 9.84
CA SER A 12 -7.78 -5.08 8.55
C SER A 12 -9.03 -4.23 8.30
N ASN A 13 -8.96 -2.95 8.64
CA ASN A 13 -10.09 -2.02 8.59
C ASN A 13 -10.28 -1.41 7.19
N VAL A 14 -11.14 -2.04 6.39
CA VAL A 14 -11.53 -1.59 5.04
C VAL A 14 -12.17 -0.19 5.04
N SER A 15 -12.82 0.18 6.14
CA SER A 15 -13.56 1.44 6.30
C SER A 15 -12.73 2.52 6.98
N SER A 16 -11.41 2.36 7.10
CA SER A 16 -10.56 3.39 7.69
C SER A 16 -10.68 4.69 6.88
N PRO A 17 -11.11 5.81 7.49
CA PRO A 17 -11.32 7.07 6.78
C PRO A 17 -9.99 7.64 6.22
N GLN A 18 -8.86 7.26 6.82
CA GLN A 18 -7.52 7.72 6.45
C GLN A 18 -7.07 7.24 5.06
N LEU A 19 -7.68 6.17 4.53
CA LEU A 19 -7.33 5.63 3.21
C LEU A 19 -7.63 6.64 2.10
N ASP A 20 -8.75 7.34 2.23
CA ASP A 20 -9.26 8.26 1.22
C ASP A 20 -8.55 9.64 1.30
N ASP A 21 -7.78 9.92 2.37
CA ASP A 21 -7.02 11.17 2.53
C ASP A 21 -5.91 11.30 1.48
N HIS A 22 -5.26 10.17 1.14
CA HIS A 22 -4.10 10.15 0.26
C HIS A 22 -4.19 9.19 -0.93
N ALA A 23 -5.32 8.50 -1.09
CA ALA A 23 -5.59 7.68 -2.27
C ALA A 23 -6.99 7.92 -2.83
N THR A 24 -7.13 7.62 -4.11
CA THR A 24 -8.40 7.63 -4.84
C THR A 24 -8.32 6.59 -5.95
N GLY A 25 -9.42 6.40 -6.70
CA GLY A 25 -9.44 5.53 -7.87
C GLY A 25 -8.91 4.12 -7.62
N GLY A 26 -8.17 3.57 -8.58
CA GLY A 26 -7.67 2.20 -8.54
C GLY A 26 -6.72 1.93 -7.38
N ALA A 27 -5.91 2.91 -6.95
CA ALA A 27 -5.06 2.76 -5.77
C ALA A 27 -5.89 2.54 -4.49
N LEU A 28 -6.95 3.33 -4.30
CA LEU A 28 -7.84 3.18 -3.15
C LEU A 28 -8.60 1.85 -3.18
N GLU A 29 -9.09 1.44 -4.35
CA GLU A 29 -9.77 0.15 -4.51
C GLU A 29 -8.84 -1.03 -4.20
N LEU A 30 -7.59 -0.98 -4.66
CA LEU A 30 -6.60 -2.01 -4.37
C LEU A 30 -6.32 -2.14 -2.87
N MET A 31 -6.17 -1.01 -2.16
CA MET A 31 -6.00 -1.01 -0.70
C MET A 31 -7.20 -1.64 0.02
N LYS A 32 -8.42 -1.21 -0.34
CA LYS A 32 -9.67 -1.73 0.25
C LYS A 32 -9.84 -3.22 -0.05
N TYR A 33 -9.49 -3.66 -1.27
CA TYR A 33 -9.50 -5.07 -1.65
C TYR A 33 -8.54 -5.90 -0.78
N GLY A 34 -7.30 -5.45 -0.63
CA GLY A 34 -6.29 -6.12 0.20
C GLY A 34 -6.73 -6.24 1.67
N LEU A 35 -7.21 -5.15 2.25
CA LEU A 35 -7.75 -5.14 3.62
C LEU A 35 -8.97 -6.08 3.75
N GLY A 36 -9.86 -6.09 2.76
CA GLY A 36 -11.03 -6.95 2.74
C GLY A 36 -10.67 -8.44 2.64
N LYS A 37 -9.63 -8.77 1.88
CA LYS A 37 -9.06 -10.12 1.83
C LYS A 37 -8.49 -10.51 3.19
N SER A 38 -7.65 -9.67 3.80
CA SER A 38 -7.09 -9.91 5.14
C SER A 38 -8.18 -10.12 6.19
N LYS A 39 -9.26 -9.33 6.14
CA LYS A 39 -10.42 -9.47 7.03
C LYS A 39 -11.11 -10.83 6.88
N ARG A 40 -11.38 -11.27 5.64
CA ARG A 40 -11.99 -12.59 5.37
C ARG A 40 -11.10 -13.75 5.82
N GLU A 41 -9.78 -13.57 5.72
CA GLU A 41 -8.79 -14.57 6.12
C GLU A 41 -8.47 -14.52 7.64
N ASN A 42 -9.10 -13.63 8.40
CA ASN A 42 -8.82 -13.40 9.83
C ASN A 42 -7.33 -13.15 10.11
N VAL A 43 -6.71 -12.31 9.29
CA VAL A 43 -5.33 -11.86 9.48
C VAL A 43 -5.24 -10.34 9.53
N VAL A 44 -4.17 -9.85 10.14
CA VAL A 44 -3.77 -8.43 10.22
C VAL A 44 -2.32 -8.30 9.76
N SER A 45 -1.91 -7.15 9.23
CA SER A 45 -0.50 -6.90 8.93
C SER A 45 0.12 -6.01 10.00
N LYS A 46 1.36 -6.30 10.40
CA LYS A 46 2.12 -5.50 11.37
C LYS A 46 3.46 -5.08 10.78
N GLY A 47 3.99 -3.95 11.25
CA GLY A 47 5.18 -3.31 10.68
C GLY A 47 4.82 -2.38 9.53
N ALA A 48 5.78 -2.02 8.69
CA ALA A 48 5.56 -1.08 7.59
C ALA A 48 6.53 -1.38 6.44
N PRO A 49 6.12 -1.11 5.18
CA PRO A 49 7.05 -1.19 4.06
C PRO A 49 8.09 -0.07 4.16
N LYS A 50 9.31 -0.36 3.73
CA LYS A 50 10.34 0.65 3.46
C LYS A 50 10.20 1.10 2.00
N LEU A 51 10.25 2.41 1.79
CA LEU A 51 10.01 3.05 0.50
C LEU A 51 11.30 3.70 -0.01
N ASP A 52 11.52 3.69 -1.33
CA ASP A 52 12.53 4.46 -2.06
C ASP A 52 11.96 5.05 -3.38
N PRO A 53 10.94 5.93 -3.32
CA PRO A 53 10.29 6.45 -4.50
C PRO A 53 11.18 7.43 -5.25
N LYS A 54 11.20 7.31 -6.58
CA LYS A 54 11.81 8.24 -7.52
C LYS A 54 10.74 8.86 -8.39
N VAL A 55 10.87 10.16 -8.65
CA VAL A 55 10.04 10.86 -9.62
C VAL A 55 10.48 10.48 -11.02
N VAL A 56 9.55 9.95 -11.81
CA VAL A 56 9.77 9.63 -13.24
C VAL A 56 9.40 10.83 -14.11
N SER A 57 8.27 11.48 -13.81
CA SER A 57 7.87 12.74 -14.43
C SER A 57 6.95 13.52 -13.51
N ALA A 58 6.94 14.84 -13.64
CA ALA A 58 6.09 15.73 -12.84
C ALA A 58 5.65 16.95 -13.64
N ASN A 59 4.41 17.38 -13.37
CA ASN A 59 3.87 18.69 -13.71
C ASN A 59 2.94 19.16 -12.58
N ASP A 60 2.29 20.31 -12.75
CA ASP A 60 1.48 20.95 -11.70
C ASP A 60 0.27 20.14 -11.22
N LEU A 61 -0.20 19.19 -12.03
CA LEU A 61 -1.39 18.37 -11.77
C LEU A 61 -1.08 16.89 -11.60
N LYS A 62 0.03 16.39 -12.13
CA LYS A 62 0.35 14.96 -12.21
C LYS A 62 1.81 14.68 -11.87
N VAL A 63 2.03 13.68 -11.03
CA VAL A 63 3.34 13.09 -10.80
C VAL A 63 3.28 11.60 -11.09
N THR A 64 4.27 11.08 -11.81
CA THR A 64 4.48 9.63 -11.94
C THR A 64 5.70 9.24 -11.13
N LEU A 65 5.55 8.17 -10.37
CA LEU A 65 6.55 7.67 -9.43
C LEU A 65 6.91 6.23 -9.79
N ARG A 66 8.17 5.88 -9.56
CA ARG A 66 8.64 4.50 -9.48
C ARG A 66 9.30 4.29 -8.14
N ASP A 67 8.93 3.24 -7.43
CA ASP A 67 9.42 2.90 -6.11
C ASP A 67 9.96 1.45 -6.11
N CYS A 68 10.92 1.18 -5.23
CA CYS A 68 11.31 -0.17 -4.85
C CYS A 68 10.86 -0.40 -3.41
N VAL A 69 9.66 -0.94 -3.25
CA VAL A 69 9.03 -1.16 -1.95
C VAL A 69 9.58 -2.44 -1.33
N ASP A 70 10.14 -2.33 -0.14
CA ASP A 70 10.61 -3.45 0.67
C ASP A 70 9.60 -3.75 1.79
N ASP A 71 8.86 -4.85 1.66
CA ASP A 71 7.83 -5.27 2.62
C ASP A 71 8.28 -6.40 3.55
N ARG A 72 9.57 -6.74 3.59
CA ARG A 72 10.10 -7.85 4.42
C ARG A 72 9.75 -7.74 5.90
N ASN A 73 9.51 -6.52 6.38
CA ASN A 73 9.14 -6.22 7.76
C ASN A 73 7.65 -5.88 7.92
N TRP A 74 6.82 -6.11 6.90
CA TRP A 74 5.39 -5.86 6.91
C TRP A 74 4.62 -7.17 6.69
N LEU A 75 4.56 -7.98 7.75
CA LEU A 75 4.12 -9.37 7.69
C LEU A 75 2.68 -9.54 8.16
N GLN A 76 2.02 -10.62 7.68
CA GLN A 76 0.67 -10.98 8.09
C GLN A 76 0.67 -11.93 9.30
N TYR A 77 -0.22 -11.66 10.24
CA TYR A 77 -0.41 -12.41 11.48
C TYR A 77 -1.86 -12.85 11.60
N LYS A 78 -2.07 -14.08 12.07
CA LYS A 78 -3.37 -14.53 12.56
C LYS A 78 -3.77 -13.73 13.80
N LEU A 79 -5.06 -13.74 14.14
CA LEU A 79 -5.56 -13.01 15.33
C LEU A 79 -4.99 -13.52 16.66
N ASN A 80 -4.50 -14.76 16.72
CA ASN A 80 -3.81 -15.30 17.90
C ASN A 80 -2.34 -14.83 18.03
N GLY A 81 -1.85 -14.01 17.09
CA GLY A 81 -0.50 -13.44 17.11
C GLY A 81 0.57 -14.28 16.40
N GLU A 82 0.24 -15.47 15.89
CA GLU A 82 1.15 -16.25 15.06
C GLU A 82 1.30 -15.64 13.67
N LEU A 83 2.48 -15.82 13.05
CA LEU A 83 2.65 -15.52 11.64
C LEU A 83 1.67 -16.35 10.78
N LYS A 84 1.13 -15.72 9.74
CA LYS A 84 0.25 -16.41 8.78
C LYS A 84 1.01 -17.50 8.01
N ASN A 85 2.26 -17.23 7.64
CA ASN A 85 3.16 -18.12 6.92
C ASN A 85 4.63 -17.77 7.23
N ASP A 86 5.55 -18.63 6.77
CA ASP A 86 7.00 -18.41 6.84
C ASP A 86 7.56 -17.91 5.49
N VAL A 87 6.79 -17.05 4.82
CA VAL A 87 7.22 -16.40 3.58
C VAL A 87 7.71 -15.02 3.96
N PRO A 88 9.04 -14.78 3.97
CA PRO A 88 9.53 -13.41 4.13
C PRO A 88 8.98 -12.60 2.96
N GLY A 89 8.55 -11.37 3.22
CA GLY A 89 8.25 -10.42 2.16
C GLY A 89 9.45 -10.22 1.21
N GLY A 90 9.39 -9.25 0.32
CA GLY A 90 10.47 -8.95 -0.59
C GLY A 90 10.47 -7.52 -1.08
N HIS A 91 11.17 -7.34 -2.19
CA HIS A 91 11.23 -6.07 -2.89
C HIS A 91 10.29 -6.11 -4.08
N PHE A 92 9.51 -5.05 -4.23
CA PHE A 92 8.53 -4.92 -5.29
C PHE A 92 8.79 -3.61 -6.00
N ARG A 93 9.02 -3.67 -7.30
CA ARG A 93 8.86 -2.48 -8.12
C ARG A 93 7.40 -2.05 -8.02
N VAL A 94 7.19 -0.78 -7.76
CA VAL A 94 5.85 -0.16 -7.74
C VAL A 94 5.86 1.04 -8.67
N ASP A 95 4.96 1.05 -9.64
CA ASP A 95 4.71 2.23 -10.47
C ASP A 95 3.41 2.89 -9.99
N ALA A 96 3.44 4.20 -9.76
CA ALA A 96 2.29 4.94 -9.23
C ALA A 96 2.04 6.25 -9.99
N THR A 97 0.77 6.64 -10.06
CA THR A 97 0.36 7.97 -10.53
C THR A 97 -0.29 8.73 -9.39
N VAL A 98 0.11 9.98 -9.23
CA VAL A 98 -0.43 10.92 -8.24
C VAL A 98 -1.06 12.09 -8.99
N TRP A 99 -2.31 12.39 -8.69
CA TRP A 99 -3.00 13.57 -9.21
C TRP A 99 -3.22 14.60 -8.12
N ARG A 100 -3.15 15.88 -8.49
CA ARG A 100 -3.60 16.99 -7.66
C ARG A 100 -5.07 17.25 -7.96
N THR A 101 -5.93 17.08 -6.96
CA THR A 101 -7.37 17.34 -7.06
C THR A 101 -7.78 18.23 -5.90
N ASN A 102 -8.44 19.35 -6.20
CA ASN A 102 -8.86 20.34 -5.20
C ASN A 102 -7.72 20.78 -4.26
N GLY A 103 -6.51 20.94 -4.83
CA GLY A 103 -5.32 21.36 -4.09
C GLY A 103 -4.55 20.25 -3.37
N VAL A 104 -5.11 19.03 -3.27
CA VAL A 104 -4.53 17.88 -2.55
C VAL A 104 -3.96 16.85 -3.52
N TRP A 105 -2.77 16.33 -3.22
CA TRP A 105 -2.17 15.23 -3.96
C TRP A 105 -2.66 13.88 -3.45
N LYS A 106 -3.18 13.05 -4.35
CA LYS A 106 -3.65 11.69 -4.03
C LYS A 106 -3.11 10.69 -5.04
N VAL A 107 -2.72 9.51 -4.57
CA VAL A 107 -2.35 8.39 -5.44
C VAL A 107 -3.63 7.86 -6.09
N SER A 108 -3.71 7.89 -7.41
CA SER A 108 -4.87 7.41 -8.19
C SER A 108 -4.68 6.00 -8.70
N ASP A 109 -3.44 5.68 -9.07
CA ASP A 109 -3.07 4.42 -9.69
C ASP A 109 -1.83 3.88 -8.97
N LEU A 110 -1.86 2.59 -8.69
CA LEU A 110 -0.79 1.86 -8.02
C LEU A 110 -0.70 0.48 -8.64
N TYR A 111 0.45 0.15 -9.19
CA TYR A 111 0.72 -1.19 -9.72
C TYR A 111 1.97 -1.75 -9.05
N MET A 112 1.78 -2.86 -8.34
CA MET A 112 2.84 -3.59 -7.66
C MET A 112 3.22 -4.78 -8.54
N HIS A 113 4.48 -4.82 -8.99
CA HIS A 113 5.01 -5.89 -9.83
C HIS A 113 5.29 -7.15 -9.01
N GLU A 114 5.92 -8.17 -9.60
CA GLU A 114 6.30 -9.39 -8.89
C GLU A 114 7.41 -9.15 -7.85
N VAL A 115 7.51 -10.06 -6.87
CA VAL A 115 8.59 -10.04 -5.88
C VAL A 115 9.96 -10.21 -6.56
N GLY A 116 10.94 -9.41 -6.15
CA GLY A 116 12.30 -9.39 -6.74
C GLY A 116 12.41 -8.60 -8.06
N SER A 117 11.38 -7.85 -8.44
CA SER A 117 11.39 -6.97 -9.64
C SER A 117 12.26 -5.72 -9.47
N CYS A 118 12.65 -5.45 -8.23
CA CYS A 118 13.81 -4.70 -7.80
C CYS A 118 14.40 -5.47 -6.58
#